data_AF-M2LUY1-F1
#
_entry.id   AF-M2LUY1-F1
#
_cell.length_a   1.000
_cell.length_b   1.000
_cell.length_c   1.000
_cell.angle_alpha   90.00
_cell.angle_beta   90.00
_cell.angle_gamma   90.00
#
_symmetry.space_group_name_H-M   'P 1'
#
loop_
_entity.id
_entity.type
_entity.pdbx_description
1 polymer ?
#
loop_
_entity_poly.entity_id
_entity_poly.type
_entity_poly.pdbx_seq_one_letter_code
_entity_poly.pdbx_strand_id
1 'polypeptide(L)'
;MTVTMRVLAPAMSSREPHPTTYRTQRERWQRLRRPAPVILRIPSSPESLFAAEFYQTLVDLHLHHTWFSFVPAMLGGHAATDAAAKAVMKVHTLSNPATSQCRDKIIAQGDNSYGKAIAALRSSLDDSDSALVSVGLLSLYEVLMRSQPQAYFWHAGGLSAMLLSRRKTGSTNELTRAIVYGDTHGTFQKPLTKGVASPFDDPFWFDLEPATFVETSDETKRLRKLGNQLLIRLPGLVARVRALRQRSVKGSFEQYFSQTAEVADQLLDLRDDRAETELLRRVAVRETRDPFDKAVVPYSFHHFASSYDKETLLIYWGGRLMAIRLCMELDRLSHQTISNPATAARPVSAHVEGVAGAPAVRAWDHKGMLDEQERITMSILMCWEDGLGQANPLCMVWGALIDKSTFRGKPAAIVRTWVWTRYQESLAGWPVKYTMRMMDEESEALAGGPLLWWLRDMVVPDGVEVDNG
;
A
#
# COMPACT_ATOMS: atom_id res chain seq x y z
N MET A 1 -30.75 -54.96 -0.90
CA MET A 1 -32.01 -54.21 -0.88
C MET A 1 -32.23 -53.77 0.55
N THR A 2 -31.75 -52.57 0.90
CA THR A 2 -31.54 -52.20 2.30
C THR A 2 -31.78 -50.69 2.38
N VAL A 3 -33.03 -50.29 2.58
CA VAL A 3 -33.73 -50.10 3.88
C VAL A 3 -33.11 -48.95 4.66
N THR A 4 -33.80 -47.83 4.53
CA THR A 4 -33.68 -46.55 5.21
C THR A 4 -34.08 -46.69 6.68
N MET A 5 -33.29 -46.15 7.61
CA MET A 5 -33.77 -45.76 8.94
C MET A 5 -33.40 -44.30 9.22
N ARG A 6 -34.45 -43.50 9.47
CA ARG A 6 -34.40 -42.16 10.03
C ARG A 6 -34.11 -42.24 11.52
N VAL A 7 -33.28 -41.32 12.03
CA VAL A 7 -33.28 -40.90 13.43
C VAL A 7 -33.42 -39.38 13.45
N LEU A 8 -34.30 -38.93 14.34
CA LEU A 8 -34.80 -37.56 14.53
C LEU A 8 -33.77 -36.67 15.24
N ALA A 9 -33.70 -35.40 14.85
CA ALA A 9 -33.03 -34.33 15.58
C ALA A 9 -34.08 -33.39 16.22
N PRO A 10 -33.78 -32.73 17.36
CA PRO A 10 -34.77 -32.02 18.16
C PRO A 10 -35.11 -30.63 17.60
N ALA A 11 -36.37 -30.23 17.81
CA ALA A 11 -36.93 -28.95 17.43
C ALA A 11 -36.25 -27.78 18.16
N MET A 12 -35.58 -26.91 17.40
CA MET A 12 -35.18 -25.58 17.88
C MET A 12 -36.32 -24.59 17.68
N SER A 13 -36.80 -24.04 18.79
CA SER A 13 -37.78 -22.95 18.87
C SER A 13 -37.29 -21.71 18.12
N SER A 14 -37.88 -21.43 16.96
CA SER A 14 -37.75 -20.17 16.23
C SER A 14 -38.50 -19.06 16.96
N ARG A 15 -37.83 -18.37 17.90
CA ARG A 15 -38.25 -17.01 18.29
C ARG A 15 -37.65 -16.05 17.28
N GLU A 16 -38.48 -15.60 16.34
CA GLU A 16 -38.16 -14.49 15.45
C GLU A 16 -37.83 -13.23 16.29
N PRO A 17 -36.72 -12.54 16.02
CA PRO A 17 -36.45 -11.26 16.65
C PRO A 17 -37.46 -10.21 16.17
N HIS A 18 -38.09 -9.52 17.13
CA HIS A 18 -39.09 -8.49 16.89
C HIS A 18 -38.60 -7.40 15.89
N PRO A 19 -39.45 -6.94 14.94
CA PRO A 19 -39.07 -5.98 13.89
C PRO A 19 -38.74 -4.56 14.36
N THR A 20 -38.86 -4.26 15.66
CA THR A 20 -38.80 -2.89 16.20
C THR A 20 -37.40 -2.40 16.57
N THR A 21 -36.39 -3.28 16.63
CA THR A 21 -34.98 -2.90 16.94
C THR A 21 -34.19 -2.44 15.71
N TYR A 22 -34.58 -2.83 14.49
CA TYR A 22 -33.90 -2.44 13.26
C TYR A 22 -34.25 -1.02 12.81
N ARG A 23 -35.45 -0.52 13.12
CA ARG A 23 -35.92 0.81 12.73
C ARG A 23 -35.21 1.91 13.52
N THR A 24 -35.00 1.71 14.82
CA THR A 24 -34.32 2.67 15.72
C THR A 24 -32.81 2.75 15.49
N GLN A 25 -32.15 1.65 15.10
CA GLN A 25 -30.76 1.73 14.64
C GLN A 25 -30.65 2.43 13.28
N ARG A 26 -31.48 2.11 12.30
CA ARG A 26 -31.48 2.76 10.98
C ARG A 26 -31.69 4.28 11.07
N GLU A 27 -32.55 4.74 11.98
CA GLU A 27 -32.78 6.17 12.26
C GLU A 27 -31.62 6.83 13.04
N ARG A 28 -30.88 6.08 13.87
CA ARG A 28 -29.64 6.56 14.52
C ARG A 28 -28.49 6.69 13.51
N TRP A 29 -28.41 5.79 12.53
CA TRP A 29 -27.35 5.78 11.51
C TRP A 29 -27.62 6.72 10.33
N GLN A 30 -28.89 7.00 9.99
CA GLN A 30 -29.23 8.08 9.06
C GLN A 30 -28.89 9.47 9.62
N ARG A 31 -28.81 9.64 10.95
CA ARG A 31 -28.31 10.89 11.56
C ARG A 31 -26.79 11.04 11.44
N LEU A 32 -26.03 9.94 11.35
CA LEU A 32 -24.58 9.95 11.11
C LEU A 32 -24.19 10.10 9.64
N ARG A 33 -25.16 9.90 8.73
CA ARG A 33 -25.10 10.34 7.32
C ARG A 33 -25.93 11.60 7.08
N ARG A 34 -26.01 12.51 8.05
CA ARG A 34 -26.25 13.89 7.63
C ARG A 34 -25.02 14.26 6.80
N PRO A 35 -25.14 14.61 5.50
CA PRO A 35 -24.06 15.33 4.86
C PRO A 35 -23.71 16.45 5.83
N ALA A 36 -22.44 16.57 6.20
CA ALA A 36 -21.98 17.68 7.02
C ALA A 36 -22.67 18.94 6.47
N PRO A 37 -23.29 19.78 7.32
CA PRO A 37 -24.05 20.92 6.85
C PRO A 37 -23.20 21.62 5.80
N VAL A 38 -23.70 21.66 4.57
CA VAL A 38 -22.99 22.28 3.46
C VAL A 38 -22.99 23.76 3.81
N ILE A 39 -21.90 24.20 4.46
CA ILE A 39 -21.68 25.62 4.69
C ILE A 39 -21.37 26.17 3.30
N LEU A 40 -22.41 26.65 2.63
CA LEU A 40 -22.31 27.45 1.42
C LEU A 40 -21.60 28.76 1.79
N ARG A 41 -20.26 28.72 1.84
CA ARG A 41 -19.45 29.93 1.82
C ARG A 41 -19.52 30.45 0.40
N ILE A 42 -20.21 31.57 0.21
CA ILE A 42 -20.14 32.31 -1.04
C ILE A 42 -18.68 32.79 -1.17
N PRO A 43 -17.95 32.39 -2.23
CA PRO A 43 -16.57 32.81 -2.39
C PRO A 43 -16.49 34.34 -2.47
N SER A 44 -15.65 34.95 -1.65
CA SER A 44 -15.49 36.41 -1.59
C SER A 44 -14.44 36.94 -2.57
N SER A 45 -13.73 36.06 -3.28
CA SER A 45 -12.66 36.39 -4.23
C SER A 45 -12.53 35.31 -5.31
N PRO A 46 -11.95 35.62 -6.48
CA PRO A 46 -11.61 34.62 -7.50
C PRO A 46 -10.72 33.49 -6.96
N GLU A 47 -9.81 33.79 -6.05
CA GLU A 47 -8.91 32.82 -5.42
C GLU A 47 -9.69 31.87 -4.51
N SER A 48 -10.64 32.40 -3.72
CA SER A 48 -11.53 31.57 -2.89
C SER A 48 -12.44 30.68 -3.73
N LEU A 49 -12.89 31.15 -4.90
CA LEU A 49 -13.69 30.34 -5.84
C LEU A 49 -12.84 29.21 -6.41
N PHE A 50 -11.61 29.51 -6.86
CA PHE A 50 -10.68 28.52 -7.37
C PHE A 50 -10.35 27.43 -6.32
N ALA A 51 -10.11 27.83 -5.07
CA ALA A 51 -9.89 26.90 -3.96
C ALA A 51 -11.11 26.00 -3.68
N ALA A 52 -12.32 26.54 -3.75
CA ALA A 52 -13.55 25.78 -3.58
C ALA A 52 -13.78 24.76 -4.71
N GLU A 53 -13.54 25.16 -5.97
CA GLU A 53 -13.65 24.27 -7.13
C GLU A 53 -12.60 23.15 -7.09
N PHE A 54 -11.38 23.46 -6.65
CA PHE A 54 -10.33 22.46 -6.46
C PHE A 54 -10.70 21.48 -5.34
N TYR A 55 -11.22 21.98 -4.20
CA TYR A 55 -11.70 21.10 -3.14
C TYR A 55 -12.81 20.16 -3.62
N GLN A 56 -13.76 20.64 -4.42
CA GLN A 56 -14.79 19.78 -5.02
C GLN A 56 -14.17 18.70 -5.91
N THR A 57 -13.15 19.05 -6.70
CA THR A 57 -12.38 18.08 -7.49
C THR A 57 -11.75 17.00 -6.59
N LEU A 58 -11.21 17.35 -5.43
CA LEU A 58 -10.69 16.37 -4.47
C LEU A 58 -11.79 15.50 -3.84
N VAL A 59 -13.00 16.04 -3.64
CA VAL A 59 -14.14 15.26 -3.15
C VAL A 59 -14.55 14.22 -4.19
N ASP A 60 -14.68 14.63 -5.44
CA ASP A 60 -15.07 13.77 -6.57
C ASP A 60 -14.03 12.68 -6.84
N LEU A 61 -12.74 12.99 -6.64
CA LEU A 61 -11.63 12.03 -6.72
C LEU A 61 -11.44 11.20 -5.43
N HIS A 62 -12.24 11.43 -4.38
CA HIS A 62 -12.07 10.83 -3.05
C HIS A 62 -10.69 11.07 -2.40
N LEU A 63 -10.02 12.18 -2.73
CA LEU A 63 -8.71 12.58 -2.22
C LEU A 63 -8.77 13.61 -1.08
N HIS A 64 -9.95 14.12 -0.74
CA HIS A 64 -10.12 15.12 0.33
C HIS A 64 -9.75 14.62 1.74
N HIS A 65 -9.57 13.31 1.94
CA HIS A 65 -9.04 12.72 3.18
C HIS A 65 -7.55 12.36 3.10
N THR A 66 -6.86 12.78 2.04
CA THR A 66 -5.42 12.58 1.86
C THR A 66 -4.68 13.90 2.07
N TRP A 67 -3.36 13.88 1.96
CA TRP A 67 -2.55 15.09 2.07
C TRP A 67 -2.92 16.17 1.03
N PHE A 68 -3.61 15.82 -0.07
CA PHE A 68 -4.13 16.83 -1.01
C PHE A 68 -5.11 17.82 -0.36
N SER A 69 -5.67 17.52 0.81
CA SER A 69 -6.51 18.44 1.59
C SER A 69 -5.81 19.73 2.03
N PHE A 70 -4.47 19.78 2.05
CA PHE A 70 -3.72 21.00 2.32
C PHE A 70 -3.72 21.99 1.13
N VAL A 71 -3.94 21.49 -0.09
CA VAL A 71 -3.76 22.26 -1.32
C VAL A 71 -4.67 23.49 -1.42
N PRO A 72 -5.99 23.43 -1.13
CA PRO A 72 -6.86 24.59 -1.25
C PRO A 72 -6.38 25.83 -0.49
N ALA A 73 -5.74 25.65 0.67
CA ALA A 73 -5.21 26.75 1.48
C ALA A 73 -3.95 27.40 0.89
N MET A 74 -3.33 26.78 -0.11
CA MET A 74 -2.09 27.23 -0.76
C MET A 74 -2.33 27.85 -2.15
N LEU A 75 -3.55 27.76 -2.68
CA LEU A 75 -3.90 28.30 -3.99
C LEU A 75 -3.99 29.82 -3.98
N GLY A 76 -3.59 30.45 -5.07
CA GLY A 76 -3.50 31.91 -5.25
C GLY A 76 -2.18 32.51 -4.75
N GLY A 77 -1.34 31.75 -4.04
CA GLY A 77 -0.05 32.21 -3.54
C GLY A 77 1.14 31.92 -4.48
N HIS A 78 1.05 30.88 -5.31
CA HIS A 78 2.18 30.36 -6.08
C HIS A 78 1.77 29.91 -7.48
N ALA A 79 2.40 30.52 -8.51
CA ALA A 79 2.05 30.28 -9.92
C ALA A 79 2.19 28.80 -10.35
N ALA A 80 3.22 28.11 -9.87
CA ALA A 80 3.44 26.69 -10.15
C ALA A 80 2.31 25.82 -9.58
N THR A 81 1.93 26.06 -8.33
CA THR A 81 0.87 25.33 -7.63
C THR A 81 -0.48 25.54 -8.31
N ASP A 82 -0.80 26.79 -8.64
CA ASP A 82 -2.04 27.15 -9.31
C ASP A 82 -2.15 26.52 -10.71
N ALA A 83 -1.05 26.52 -11.46
CA ALA A 83 -1.00 25.90 -12.78
C ALA A 83 -1.15 24.36 -12.70
N ALA A 84 -0.51 23.72 -11.73
CA ALA A 84 -0.62 22.27 -11.51
C ALA A 84 -2.03 21.88 -11.05
N ALA A 85 -2.63 22.64 -10.13
CA ALA A 85 -4.01 22.44 -9.68
C ALA A 85 -5.01 22.59 -10.84
N LYS A 86 -4.83 23.61 -11.70
CA LYS A 86 -5.63 23.77 -12.93
C LYS A 86 -5.49 22.57 -13.87
N ALA A 87 -4.28 22.04 -14.04
CA ALA A 87 -4.06 20.85 -14.86
C ALA A 87 -4.89 19.66 -14.35
N VAL A 88 -4.81 19.36 -13.04
CA VAL A 88 -5.59 18.30 -12.38
C VAL A 88 -7.10 18.51 -12.56
N MET A 89 -7.61 19.71 -12.30
CA MET A 89 -9.03 20.01 -12.46
C MET A 89 -9.50 19.80 -13.90
N LYS A 90 -8.69 20.16 -14.90
CA LYS A 90 -9.04 19.97 -16.31
C LYS A 90 -9.16 18.49 -16.64
N VAL A 91 -8.15 17.68 -16.34
CA VAL A 91 -8.20 16.24 -16.69
C VAL A 91 -9.20 15.46 -15.87
N HIS A 92 -9.51 15.89 -14.65
CA HIS A 92 -10.61 15.31 -13.86
C HIS A 92 -11.95 15.36 -14.60
N THR A 93 -12.22 16.42 -15.38
CA THR A 93 -13.48 16.52 -16.14
C THR A 93 -13.67 15.40 -17.18
N LEU A 94 -12.60 14.72 -17.61
CA LEU A 94 -12.67 13.58 -18.52
C LEU A 94 -13.39 12.36 -17.93
N SER A 95 -13.51 12.29 -16.60
CA SER A 95 -14.30 11.28 -15.90
C SER A 95 -15.80 11.44 -16.13
N ASN A 96 -16.25 12.62 -16.59
CA ASN A 96 -17.64 12.88 -16.91
C ASN A 96 -17.96 12.40 -18.35
N PRO A 97 -18.86 11.42 -18.55
CA PRO A 97 -19.22 10.90 -19.88
C PRO A 97 -19.71 11.97 -20.86
N ALA A 98 -20.33 13.04 -20.35
CA ALA A 98 -20.83 14.15 -21.16
C ALA A 98 -19.73 14.95 -21.86
N THR A 99 -18.48 14.83 -21.42
CA THR A 99 -17.32 15.55 -21.97
C THR A 99 -16.61 14.80 -23.11
N SER A 100 -17.08 13.60 -23.46
CA SER A 100 -16.47 12.72 -24.46
C SER A 100 -16.22 13.38 -25.82
N GLN A 101 -17.11 14.26 -26.27
CA GLN A 101 -16.99 14.99 -27.55
C GLN A 101 -15.88 16.05 -27.55
N CYS A 102 -15.40 16.47 -26.38
CA CYS A 102 -14.37 17.51 -26.22
C CYS A 102 -13.07 16.97 -25.61
N ARG A 103 -12.88 15.64 -25.61
CA ARG A 103 -11.75 14.97 -24.93
C ARG A 103 -10.39 15.57 -25.29
N ASP A 104 -10.07 15.67 -26.58
CA ASP A 104 -8.75 16.15 -27.02
C ASP A 104 -8.51 17.61 -26.63
N LYS A 105 -9.56 18.44 -26.67
CA LYS A 105 -9.49 19.84 -26.22
C LYS A 105 -9.23 19.93 -24.71
N ILE A 106 -9.87 19.09 -23.91
CA ILE A 106 -9.66 19.04 -22.46
C ILE A 106 -8.23 18.59 -22.13
N ILE A 107 -7.74 17.57 -22.83
CA ILE A 107 -6.36 17.08 -22.70
C ILE A 107 -5.37 18.20 -23.03
N ALA A 108 -5.51 18.86 -24.18
CA ALA A 108 -4.63 19.96 -24.58
C ALA A 108 -4.65 21.14 -23.57
N GLN A 109 -5.79 21.43 -22.95
CA GLN A 109 -5.88 22.43 -21.88
C GLN A 109 -5.17 21.99 -20.59
N GLY A 110 -5.30 20.72 -20.23
CA GLY A 110 -4.56 20.08 -19.14
C GLY A 110 -3.05 20.17 -19.38
N ASP A 111 -2.59 19.71 -20.54
CA ASP A 111 -1.17 19.70 -20.93
C ASP A 111 -0.57 21.11 -20.95
N ASN A 112 -1.32 22.11 -21.43
CA ASN A 112 -0.88 23.50 -21.38
C ASN A 112 -0.69 24.01 -19.94
N SER A 113 -1.59 23.63 -19.02
CA SER A 113 -1.48 24.02 -17.60
C SER A 113 -0.34 23.28 -16.90
N TYR A 114 -0.18 21.99 -17.23
CA TYR A 114 0.93 21.15 -16.79
C TYR A 114 2.29 21.72 -17.23
N GLY A 115 2.43 22.07 -18.51
CA GLY A 115 3.64 22.70 -19.06
C GLY A 115 3.97 24.05 -18.39
N LYS A 116 2.96 24.87 -18.09
CA LYS A 116 3.13 26.12 -17.33
C LYS A 116 3.63 25.88 -15.91
N ALA A 117 3.11 24.86 -15.23
CA ALA A 117 3.58 24.49 -13.89
C ALA A 117 5.05 24.04 -13.91
N ILE A 118 5.45 23.23 -14.90
CA ILE A 118 6.85 22.83 -15.09
C ILE A 118 7.75 24.04 -15.36
N ALA A 119 7.33 24.96 -16.25
CA ALA A 119 8.10 26.15 -16.56
C ALA A 119 8.30 27.02 -15.30
N ALA A 120 7.25 27.21 -14.49
CA ALA A 120 7.31 27.96 -13.24
C ALA A 120 8.17 27.26 -12.17
N LEU A 121 8.11 25.93 -12.06
CA LEU A 121 9.00 25.17 -11.17
C LEU A 121 10.46 25.31 -11.61
N ARG A 122 10.75 25.19 -12.90
CA ARG A 122 12.14 25.30 -13.41
C ARG A 122 12.75 26.68 -13.16
N SER A 123 11.95 27.74 -13.15
CA SER A 123 12.44 29.09 -12.84
C SER A 123 12.75 29.32 -11.35
N SER A 124 12.19 28.50 -10.46
CA SER A 124 12.25 28.71 -9.01
C SER A 124 12.06 27.40 -8.23
N LEU A 125 12.89 26.39 -8.52
CA LEU A 125 12.82 25.11 -7.82
C LEU A 125 13.60 25.21 -6.50
N ASP A 126 12.92 25.02 -5.38
CA ASP A 126 13.49 25.02 -4.04
C ASP A 126 12.89 23.88 -3.20
N ASP A 127 13.23 23.83 -1.91
CA ASP A 127 12.70 22.84 -0.96
C ASP A 127 11.39 23.28 -0.26
N SER A 128 10.74 24.33 -0.77
CA SER A 128 9.51 24.89 -0.19
C SER A 128 8.32 23.93 -0.25
N ASP A 129 7.34 24.16 0.63
CA ASP A 129 6.07 23.42 0.61
C ASP A 129 5.29 23.66 -0.68
N SER A 130 5.34 24.87 -1.25
CA SER A 130 4.70 25.18 -2.53
C SER A 130 5.29 24.37 -3.68
N ALA A 131 6.62 24.24 -3.74
CA ALA A 131 7.26 23.43 -4.77
C ALA A 131 6.89 21.94 -4.61
N LEU A 132 6.91 21.44 -3.38
CA LEU A 132 6.54 20.06 -3.06
C LEU A 132 5.09 19.74 -3.46
N VAL A 133 4.15 20.62 -3.12
CA VAL A 133 2.73 20.46 -3.49
C VAL A 133 2.56 20.52 -5.00
N SER A 134 3.26 21.42 -5.68
CA SER A 134 3.20 21.53 -7.14
C SER A 134 3.65 20.22 -7.80
N VAL A 135 4.78 19.65 -7.36
CA VAL A 135 5.26 18.35 -7.86
C VAL A 135 4.28 17.23 -7.55
N GLY A 136 3.72 17.18 -6.34
CA GLY A 136 2.71 16.16 -6.01
C GLY A 136 1.42 16.29 -6.83
N LEU A 137 0.99 17.51 -7.18
CA LEU A 137 -0.14 17.74 -8.10
C LEU A 137 0.17 17.32 -9.54
N LEU A 138 1.40 17.53 -10.01
CA LEU A 138 1.85 17.02 -11.31
C LEU A 138 1.87 15.49 -11.31
N SER A 139 2.27 14.85 -10.21
CA SER A 139 2.16 13.40 -10.07
C SER A 139 0.70 12.92 -10.09
N LEU A 140 -0.22 13.64 -9.45
CA LEU A 140 -1.65 13.33 -9.52
C LEU A 140 -2.19 13.47 -10.95
N TYR A 141 -1.77 14.51 -11.68
CA TYR A 141 -2.10 14.68 -13.10
C TYR A 141 -1.68 13.46 -13.93
N GLU A 142 -0.44 12.98 -13.75
CA GLU A 142 0.09 11.78 -14.42
C GLU A 142 -0.78 10.55 -14.12
N VAL A 143 -1.17 10.35 -12.86
CA VAL A 143 -2.05 9.24 -12.45
C VAL A 143 -3.43 9.34 -13.11
N LEU A 144 -4.03 10.52 -13.18
CA LEU A 144 -5.32 10.72 -13.86
C LEU A 144 -5.22 10.48 -15.37
N MET A 145 -4.05 10.74 -15.94
CA MET A 145 -3.73 10.54 -17.36
C MET A 145 -3.17 9.16 -17.68
N ARG A 146 -3.18 8.20 -16.74
CA ARG A 146 -2.60 6.85 -16.85
C ARG A 146 -2.93 6.07 -18.14
N SER A 147 -4.07 6.34 -18.79
CA SER A 147 -4.41 5.71 -20.07
C SER A 147 -3.51 6.16 -21.23
N GLN A 148 -2.72 7.21 -21.04
CA GLN A 148 -1.78 7.72 -22.03
C GLN A 148 -0.43 7.00 -21.91
N PRO A 149 0.17 6.54 -23.01
CA PRO A 149 1.46 5.82 -23.00
C PRO A 149 2.64 6.59 -22.38
N GLN A 150 2.50 7.90 -22.23
CA GLN A 150 3.53 8.83 -21.74
C GLN A 150 3.31 9.29 -20.30
N ALA A 151 2.31 8.77 -19.59
CA ALA A 151 2.08 9.08 -18.18
C ALA A 151 3.15 8.34 -17.33
N TYR A 152 4.30 8.97 -17.22
CA TYR A 152 5.43 8.48 -16.46
C TYR A 152 5.32 8.95 -15.00
N PHE A 153 5.68 8.12 -14.03
CA PHE A 153 5.74 8.50 -12.60
C PHE A 153 6.96 9.39 -12.26
N TRP A 154 7.34 10.32 -13.15
CA TRP A 154 8.52 11.16 -12.95
C TRP A 154 8.36 12.03 -11.71
N HIS A 155 7.20 12.66 -11.55
CA HIS A 155 6.97 13.58 -10.44
C HIS A 155 6.83 12.84 -9.10
N ALA A 156 6.41 11.57 -9.10
CA ALA A 156 6.48 10.75 -7.89
C ALA A 156 7.94 10.56 -7.42
N GLY A 157 8.86 10.30 -8.36
CA GLY A 157 10.30 10.24 -8.04
C GLY A 157 10.88 11.60 -7.62
N GLY A 158 10.43 12.69 -8.23
CA GLY A 158 10.80 14.06 -7.87
C GLY A 158 10.36 14.42 -6.45
N LEU A 159 9.15 14.01 -6.06
CA LEU A 159 8.61 14.19 -4.71
C LEU A 159 9.54 13.57 -3.66
N SER A 160 9.95 12.31 -3.88
CA SER A 160 10.88 11.63 -2.98
C SER A 160 12.24 12.33 -2.89
N ALA A 161 12.77 12.80 -4.02
CA ALA A 161 14.05 13.52 -4.05
C ALA A 161 13.98 14.85 -3.28
N MET A 162 12.87 15.59 -3.39
CA MET A 162 12.64 16.82 -2.63
C MET A 162 12.47 16.55 -1.12
N LEU A 163 11.80 15.46 -0.74
CA LEU A 163 11.74 15.08 0.67
C LEU A 163 13.13 14.78 1.22
N LEU A 164 13.95 14.02 0.49
CA LEU A 164 15.30 13.64 0.91
C LEU A 164 16.30 14.82 0.94
N SER A 165 16.09 15.86 0.13
CA SER A 165 16.94 17.06 0.14
C SER A 165 16.65 17.99 1.31
N ARG A 166 15.49 17.87 1.95
CA ARG A 166 15.11 18.70 3.09
C ARG A 166 15.99 18.44 4.29
N ARG A 167 16.22 19.51 5.05
CA ARG A 167 17.00 19.43 6.29
C ARG A 167 16.29 18.52 7.29
N LYS A 168 17.03 17.54 7.81
CA LYS A 168 16.58 16.64 8.88
C LYS A 168 16.62 17.33 10.24
N THR A 169 15.87 18.42 10.39
CA THR A 169 15.72 19.14 11.67
C THR A 169 14.60 18.51 12.49
N GLY A 170 14.70 18.54 13.83
CA GLY A 170 13.83 17.79 14.74
C GLY A 170 12.31 18.05 14.65
N SER A 171 11.85 19.13 14.00
CA SER A 171 10.42 19.37 13.76
C SER A 171 10.10 19.41 12.26
N THR A 172 9.63 18.28 11.71
CA THR A 172 9.08 18.20 10.36
C THR A 172 7.65 18.75 10.33
N ASN A 173 7.32 19.65 9.39
CA ASN A 173 5.98 20.23 9.28
C ASN A 173 4.92 19.18 8.91
N GLU A 174 3.65 19.50 9.14
CA GLU A 174 2.55 18.53 9.00
C GLU A 174 2.34 18.05 7.55
N LEU A 175 2.43 18.96 6.57
CA LEU A 175 2.32 18.64 5.15
C LEU A 175 3.41 17.65 4.70
N THR A 176 4.65 17.87 5.14
CA THR A 176 5.78 16.98 4.86
C THR A 176 5.53 15.59 5.41
N ARG A 177 5.07 15.49 6.68
CA ARG A 177 4.71 14.19 7.26
C ARG A 177 3.59 13.54 6.46
N ALA A 178 2.54 14.29 6.10
CA ALA A 178 1.41 13.79 5.33
C ALA A 178 1.84 13.22 3.97
N ILE A 179 2.77 13.90 3.29
CA ILE A 179 3.32 13.48 2.01
C ILE A 179 4.23 12.25 2.16
N VAL A 180 5.12 12.19 3.16
CA VAL A 180 5.95 11.00 3.41
C VAL A 180 5.08 9.76 3.60
N TYR A 181 4.01 9.87 4.39
CA TYR A 181 3.07 8.78 4.61
C TYR A 181 2.24 8.42 3.35
N GLY A 182 2.16 9.31 2.36
CA GLY A 182 1.50 9.08 1.07
C GLY A 182 2.43 8.62 -0.05
N ASP A 183 3.74 8.83 0.06
CA ASP A 183 4.74 8.50 -0.96
C ASP A 183 5.14 7.02 -0.93
N THR A 184 4.17 6.12 -1.13
CA THR A 184 4.43 4.67 -1.21
C THR A 184 5.33 4.31 -2.40
N HIS A 185 5.31 5.13 -3.46
CA HIS A 185 6.15 4.94 -4.63
C HIS A 185 7.63 5.10 -4.26
N GLY A 186 8.00 6.21 -3.65
CA GLY A 186 9.38 6.52 -3.24
C GLY A 186 9.88 5.69 -2.07
N THR A 187 9.03 5.48 -1.07
CA THR A 187 9.39 4.76 0.16
C THR A 187 9.50 3.25 -0.04
N PHE A 188 8.68 2.67 -0.94
CA PHE A 188 8.56 1.22 -1.08
C PHE A 188 8.74 0.71 -2.52
N GLN A 189 7.89 1.14 -3.46
CA GLN A 189 7.81 0.50 -4.79
C GLN A 189 9.11 0.66 -5.60
N LYS A 190 9.64 1.88 -5.73
CA LYS A 190 10.86 2.16 -6.51
C LYS A 190 12.11 1.49 -5.92
N PRO A 191 12.37 1.52 -4.59
CA PRO A 191 13.48 0.76 -4.00
C PRO A 191 13.36 -0.74 -4.23
N LEU A 192 12.15 -1.30 -4.10
CA LEU A 192 11.89 -2.72 -4.30
C LEU A 192 12.22 -3.19 -5.72
N THR A 193 11.77 -2.47 -6.75
CA THR A 193 12.04 -2.80 -8.16
C THR A 193 13.52 -2.65 -8.53
N LYS A 194 14.21 -1.69 -7.90
CA LYS A 194 15.67 -1.56 -7.99
C LYS A 194 16.42 -2.62 -7.18
N GLY A 195 15.75 -3.30 -6.25
CA GLY A 195 16.34 -4.28 -5.34
C GLY A 195 17.33 -3.68 -4.36
N VAL A 196 17.06 -2.47 -3.88
CA VAL A 196 17.86 -1.73 -2.91
C VAL A 196 17.03 -1.36 -1.68
N ALA A 197 17.70 -0.97 -0.59
CA ALA A 197 17.01 -0.41 0.57
C ALA A 197 16.32 0.91 0.21
N SER A 198 15.26 1.26 0.94
CA SER A 198 14.61 2.55 0.78
C SER A 198 15.58 3.67 1.14
N PRO A 199 15.63 4.78 0.37
CA PRO A 199 16.42 5.94 0.77
C PRO A 199 15.85 6.62 2.03
N PHE A 200 14.65 6.23 2.46
CA PHE A 200 14.02 6.65 3.70
C PHE A 200 14.31 5.73 4.89
N ASP A 201 15.13 4.68 4.74
CA ASP A 201 15.54 3.77 5.82
C ASP A 201 16.52 4.44 6.79
N ASP A 202 16.03 5.49 7.45
CA ASP A 202 16.69 6.34 8.43
C ASP A 202 15.65 6.66 9.53
N PRO A 203 16.01 6.55 10.83
CA PRO A 203 15.08 6.81 11.94
C PRO A 203 14.35 8.14 11.83
N PHE A 204 14.98 9.17 11.24
CA PHE A 204 14.34 10.45 11.00
C PHE A 204 13.02 10.33 10.21
N TRP A 205 12.95 9.41 9.25
CA TRP A 205 11.78 9.25 8.37
C TRP A 205 10.79 8.23 8.89
N PHE A 206 11.26 7.06 9.32
CA PHE A 206 10.35 5.99 9.71
C PHE A 206 9.78 6.17 11.14
N ASP A 207 10.39 7.00 11.99
CA ASP A 207 9.83 7.32 13.30
C ASP A 207 8.92 8.56 13.31
N LEU A 208 8.72 9.22 12.17
CA LEU A 208 7.80 10.36 12.04
C LEU A 208 6.40 9.99 12.51
N GLU A 209 5.77 10.88 13.29
CA GLU A 209 4.36 10.73 13.62
C GLU A 209 3.47 11.00 12.40
N PRO A 210 2.36 10.26 12.24
CA PRO A 210 1.37 10.57 11.21
C PRO A 210 0.91 12.03 11.30
N ALA A 211 0.59 12.62 10.16
CA ALA A 211 0.02 13.96 10.13
C ALA A 211 -1.42 13.95 10.71
N THR A 212 -1.85 15.07 11.29
CA THR A 212 -3.06 15.21 12.10
C THR A 212 -4.23 15.89 11.36
N PHE A 213 -4.12 16.06 10.05
CA PHE A 213 -5.09 16.81 9.24
C PHE A 213 -6.43 16.09 9.03
N VAL A 214 -6.46 14.77 9.25
CA VAL A 214 -7.70 14.01 9.36
C VAL A 214 -7.90 13.65 10.83
N GLU A 215 -9.08 13.96 11.35
CA GLU A 215 -9.53 13.43 12.64
C GLU A 215 -9.48 11.90 12.59
N THR A 216 -8.46 11.35 13.24
CA THR A 216 -8.18 9.92 13.25
C THR A 216 -8.00 9.47 14.67
N SER A 217 -8.41 8.23 14.93
CA SER A 217 -8.22 7.62 16.24
C SER A 217 -6.74 7.36 16.52
N ASP A 218 -6.37 7.30 17.80
CA ASP A 218 -4.99 7.00 18.18
C ASP A 218 -4.56 5.59 17.75
N GLU A 219 -5.50 4.65 17.66
CA GLU A 219 -5.24 3.32 17.11
C GLU A 219 -4.88 3.38 15.63
N THR A 220 -5.61 4.18 14.85
CA THR A 220 -5.31 4.42 13.43
C THR A 220 -3.91 5.02 13.29
N LYS A 221 -3.55 6.03 14.09
CA LYS A 221 -2.22 6.66 14.04
C LYS A 221 -1.11 5.66 14.36
N ARG A 222 -1.26 4.86 15.42
CA ARG A 222 -0.28 3.83 15.83
C ARG A 222 -0.08 2.80 14.72
N LEU A 223 -1.17 2.26 14.16
CA LEU A 223 -1.09 1.28 13.07
C LEU A 223 -0.53 1.90 11.79
N ARG A 224 -0.87 3.15 11.48
CA ARG A 224 -0.32 3.85 10.32
C ARG A 224 1.19 4.04 10.47
N LYS A 225 1.66 4.40 11.65
CA LYS A 225 3.10 4.52 11.95
C LYS A 225 3.83 3.20 11.73
N LEU A 226 3.30 2.10 12.27
CA LEU A 226 3.87 0.76 12.05
C LEU A 226 3.84 0.36 10.57
N GLY A 227 2.74 0.62 9.87
CA GLY A 227 2.62 0.40 8.43
C GLY A 227 3.68 1.16 7.63
N ASN A 228 3.94 2.43 7.98
CA ASN A 228 4.97 3.25 7.34
C ASN A 228 6.39 2.72 7.64
N GLN A 229 6.67 2.34 8.89
CA GLN A 229 7.94 1.70 9.25
C GLN A 229 8.19 0.42 8.44
N LEU A 230 7.15 -0.41 8.28
CA LEU A 230 7.22 -1.61 7.43
C LEU A 230 7.51 -1.24 5.97
N LEU A 231 6.75 -0.32 5.37
CA LEU A 231 6.94 0.09 3.97
C LEU A 231 8.35 0.63 3.70
N ILE A 232 8.92 1.42 4.61
CA ILE A 232 10.26 1.98 4.45
C ILE A 232 11.34 0.89 4.55
N ARG A 233 11.22 -0.03 5.51
CA ARG A 233 12.32 -0.96 5.86
C ARG A 233 12.27 -2.28 5.09
N LEU A 234 11.09 -2.71 4.63
CA LEU A 234 10.92 -3.97 3.88
C LEU A 234 11.78 -4.07 2.61
N PRO A 235 11.94 -3.04 1.76
CA PRO A 235 12.77 -3.13 0.57
C PRO A 235 14.22 -3.57 0.87
N GLY A 236 14.78 -3.06 1.98
CA GLY A 236 16.12 -3.45 2.44
C GLY A 236 16.19 -4.91 2.87
N LEU A 237 15.19 -5.40 3.60
CA LEU A 237 15.12 -6.82 3.98
C LEU A 237 14.96 -7.73 2.75
N VAL A 238 14.07 -7.37 1.82
CA VAL A 238 13.87 -8.10 0.56
C VAL A 238 15.18 -8.22 -0.22
N ALA A 239 15.95 -7.14 -0.34
CA ALA A 239 17.25 -7.14 -1.01
C ALA A 239 18.26 -8.08 -0.32
N ARG A 240 18.29 -8.09 1.01
CA ARG A 240 19.17 -8.98 1.80
C ARG A 240 18.80 -10.45 1.66
N VAL A 241 17.51 -10.80 1.77
CA VAL A 241 17.02 -12.16 1.56
C VAL A 241 17.35 -12.63 0.14
N ARG A 242 17.17 -11.77 -0.87
CA ARG A 242 17.56 -12.07 -2.24
C ARG A 242 19.05 -12.37 -2.39
N ALA A 243 19.92 -11.57 -1.79
CA ALA A 243 21.36 -11.80 -1.83
C ALA A 243 21.74 -13.14 -1.18
N LEU A 244 21.08 -13.52 -0.08
CA LEU A 244 21.25 -14.83 0.56
C LEU A 244 20.81 -15.98 -0.36
N ARG A 245 19.62 -15.89 -0.97
CA ARG A 245 19.10 -16.89 -1.90
C ARG A 245 20.02 -17.11 -3.10
N GLN A 246 20.56 -16.02 -3.63
CA GLN A 246 21.47 -16.03 -4.78
C GLN A 246 22.93 -16.35 -4.40
N ARG A 247 23.23 -16.47 -3.10
CA ARG A 247 24.60 -16.60 -2.58
C ARG A 247 25.55 -15.50 -3.09
N SER A 248 25.01 -14.30 -3.32
CA SER A 248 25.74 -13.13 -3.82
C SER A 248 26.20 -12.19 -2.70
N VAL A 249 26.24 -12.68 -1.47
CA VAL A 249 26.66 -11.93 -0.29
C VAL A 249 28.16 -11.62 -0.34
N LYS A 250 28.53 -10.40 0.07
CA LYS A 250 29.93 -10.01 0.27
C LYS A 250 30.33 -10.36 1.71
N GLY A 251 31.39 -11.15 1.88
CA GLY A 251 31.89 -11.55 3.20
C GLY A 251 31.31 -12.88 3.71
N SER A 252 31.27 -13.06 5.03
CA SER A 252 30.77 -14.28 5.65
C SER A 252 29.25 -14.40 5.49
N PHE A 253 28.79 -15.53 4.93
CA PHE A 253 27.37 -15.85 4.79
C PHE A 253 26.66 -15.90 6.15
N GLU A 254 27.28 -16.50 7.16
CA GLU A 254 26.72 -16.65 8.51
C GLU A 254 26.50 -15.30 9.17
N GLN A 255 27.48 -14.39 9.06
CA GLN A 255 27.37 -13.04 9.60
C GLN A 255 26.27 -12.25 8.87
N TYR A 256 26.24 -12.32 7.54
CA TYR A 256 25.22 -11.64 6.74
C TYR A 256 23.82 -12.19 7.01
N PHE A 257 23.69 -13.51 7.17
CA PHE A 257 22.45 -14.18 7.55
C PHE A 257 21.98 -13.73 8.93
N SER A 258 22.86 -13.72 9.93
CA SER A 258 22.55 -13.29 11.30
C SER A 258 22.05 -11.84 11.35
N GLN A 259 22.73 -10.92 10.65
CA GLN A 259 22.28 -9.52 10.54
C GLN A 259 20.94 -9.39 9.83
N THR A 260 20.70 -10.20 8.80
CA THR A 260 19.44 -10.20 8.05
C THR A 260 18.29 -10.73 8.91
N ALA A 261 18.53 -11.79 9.68
CA ALA A 261 17.59 -12.35 10.64
C ALA A 261 17.28 -11.35 11.77
N GLU A 262 18.26 -10.58 12.23
CA GLU A 262 18.03 -9.52 13.22
C GLU A 262 17.07 -8.44 12.69
N VAL A 263 17.28 -7.97 11.46
CA VAL A 263 16.37 -7.01 10.81
C VAL A 263 14.97 -7.62 10.61
N ALA A 264 14.90 -8.88 10.19
CA ALA A 264 13.63 -9.59 10.01
C ALA A 264 12.81 -9.62 11.31
N ASP A 265 13.45 -9.95 12.43
CA ASP A 265 12.80 -9.98 13.74
C ASP A 265 12.33 -8.60 14.19
N GLN A 266 13.16 -7.57 14.01
CA GLN A 266 12.76 -6.20 14.31
C GLN A 266 11.50 -5.79 13.53
N LEU A 267 11.36 -6.21 12.26
CA LEU A 267 10.15 -5.94 11.46
C LEU A 267 8.97 -6.84 11.85
N LEU A 268 9.22 -8.09 12.23
CA LEU A 268 8.20 -9.01 12.74
C LEU A 268 7.65 -8.58 14.11
N ASP A 269 8.44 -7.82 14.88
CA ASP A 269 8.02 -7.24 16.16
C ASP A 269 7.21 -5.94 16.00
N LEU A 270 7.17 -5.34 14.81
CA LEU A 270 6.31 -4.19 14.50
C LEU A 270 4.83 -4.63 14.42
N ARG A 271 4.20 -4.84 15.57
CA ARG A 271 2.77 -5.14 15.72
C ARG A 271 2.14 -4.39 16.87
N ASP A 272 0.83 -4.23 16.76
CA ASP A 272 -0.01 -3.65 17.80
C ASP A 272 -1.39 -4.28 17.77
N ASP A 273 -1.45 -5.53 18.24
CA ASP A 273 -2.66 -6.36 18.21
C ASP A 273 -3.84 -5.68 18.92
N ARG A 274 -3.54 -4.85 19.94
CA ARG A 274 -4.54 -4.06 20.65
C ARG A 274 -5.13 -2.97 19.76
N ALA A 275 -4.31 -2.13 19.12
CA ALA A 275 -4.82 -1.10 18.22
C ALA A 275 -5.58 -1.70 17.04
N GLU A 276 -5.08 -2.79 16.48
CA GLU A 276 -5.77 -3.53 15.42
C GLU A 276 -7.16 -3.98 15.87
N THR A 277 -7.24 -4.63 17.02
CA THR A 277 -8.51 -5.13 17.58
C THR A 277 -9.49 -4.00 17.86
N GLU A 278 -9.04 -2.91 18.49
CA GLU A 278 -9.92 -1.76 18.78
C GLU A 278 -10.41 -1.07 17.51
N LEU A 279 -9.57 -0.96 16.47
CA LEU A 279 -9.99 -0.41 15.18
C LEU A 279 -11.02 -1.33 14.51
N LEU A 280 -10.77 -2.66 14.49
CA LEU A 280 -11.70 -3.64 13.93
C LEU A 280 -13.04 -3.73 14.66
N ARG A 281 -13.09 -3.47 15.98
CA ARG A 281 -14.36 -3.39 16.74
C ARG A 281 -15.29 -2.30 16.24
N ARG A 282 -14.76 -1.28 15.56
CA ARG A 282 -15.53 -0.18 14.97
C ARG A 282 -16.04 -0.51 13.57
N VAL A 283 -15.57 -1.60 12.97
CA VAL A 283 -15.92 -2.02 11.61
C VAL A 283 -17.09 -3.00 11.68
N ALA A 284 -18.12 -2.78 10.87
CA ALA A 284 -19.24 -3.70 10.80
C ALA A 284 -18.86 -4.91 9.95
N VAL A 285 -19.09 -6.12 10.46
CA VAL A 285 -19.01 -7.34 9.65
C VAL A 285 -20.40 -7.65 9.13
N ARG A 286 -20.55 -7.82 7.82
CA ARG A 286 -21.83 -8.23 7.21
C ARG A 286 -21.59 -9.33 6.19
N GLU A 287 -22.66 -10.03 5.86
CA GLU A 287 -22.65 -10.99 4.78
C GLU A 287 -22.34 -10.29 3.45
N THR A 288 -21.44 -10.91 2.69
CA THR A 288 -20.98 -10.38 1.40
C THR A 288 -22.11 -10.35 0.39
N ARG A 289 -22.33 -9.20 -0.25
CA ARG A 289 -23.51 -9.02 -1.12
C ARG A 289 -23.39 -9.74 -2.45
N ASP A 290 -22.23 -9.63 -3.08
CA ASP A 290 -22.01 -10.25 -4.38
C ASP A 290 -21.94 -11.78 -4.23
N PRO A 291 -22.78 -12.57 -4.94
CA PRO A 291 -22.80 -14.02 -4.78
C PRO A 291 -21.48 -14.70 -5.17
N PHE A 292 -20.74 -14.14 -6.12
CA PHE A 292 -19.44 -14.67 -6.54
C PHE A 292 -18.38 -14.42 -5.46
N ASP A 293 -18.36 -13.23 -4.86
CA ASP A 293 -17.50 -12.92 -3.72
C ASP A 293 -17.84 -13.75 -2.49
N LYS A 294 -19.13 -13.87 -2.18
CA LYS A 294 -19.64 -14.64 -1.04
C LYS A 294 -19.20 -16.10 -1.08
N ALA A 295 -19.00 -16.66 -2.29
CA ALA A 295 -18.49 -18.01 -2.46
C ALA A 295 -17.05 -18.18 -1.94
N VAL A 296 -16.26 -17.11 -1.86
CA VAL A 296 -14.87 -17.11 -1.37
C VAL A 296 -14.78 -16.47 0.02
N VAL A 297 -15.40 -15.31 0.19
CA VAL A 297 -15.41 -14.47 1.39
C VAL A 297 -16.88 -14.32 1.83
N PRO A 298 -17.41 -15.16 2.73
CA PRO A 298 -18.84 -15.12 3.09
C PRO A 298 -19.25 -13.86 3.85
N TYR A 299 -18.30 -13.23 4.53
CA TYR A 299 -18.49 -12.01 5.30
C TYR A 299 -17.41 -10.99 4.94
N SER A 300 -17.82 -9.74 4.74
CA SER A 300 -16.94 -8.61 4.46
C SER A 300 -16.93 -7.60 5.60
N PHE A 301 -15.84 -6.87 5.71
CA PHE A 301 -15.76 -5.64 6.45
C PHE A 301 -16.52 -4.54 5.69
N HIS A 302 -17.39 -3.85 6.42
CA HIS A 302 -18.20 -2.77 5.91
C HIS A 302 -18.16 -1.56 6.82
N HIS A 303 -18.38 -0.39 6.22
CA HIS A 303 -18.58 0.88 6.94
C HIS A 303 -17.40 1.20 7.86
N PHE A 304 -16.19 1.19 7.31
CA PHE A 304 -15.06 1.85 7.99
C PHE A 304 -15.44 3.31 8.28
N ALA A 305 -14.99 3.84 9.42
CA ALA A 305 -15.28 5.22 9.80
C ALA A 305 -14.71 6.22 8.79
N SER A 306 -13.59 5.86 8.16
CA SER A 306 -12.98 6.58 7.05
C SER A 306 -12.32 5.63 6.04
N SER A 307 -12.12 6.09 4.80
CA SER A 307 -11.25 5.38 3.84
C SER A 307 -9.82 5.25 4.35
N TYR A 308 -9.36 6.23 5.14
CA TYR A 308 -8.03 6.26 5.75
C TYR A 308 -7.82 5.11 6.76
N ASP A 309 -8.82 4.74 7.55
CA ASP A 309 -8.73 3.59 8.47
C ASP A 309 -8.54 2.28 7.72
N LYS A 310 -9.30 2.10 6.63
CA LYS A 310 -9.19 0.93 5.77
C LYS A 310 -7.82 0.87 5.08
N GLU A 311 -7.37 1.99 4.53
CA GLU A 311 -6.05 2.10 3.90
C GLU A 311 -4.92 1.79 4.90
N THR A 312 -5.03 2.31 6.13
CA THR A 312 -4.10 2.06 7.22
C THR A 312 -3.98 0.58 7.55
N LEU A 313 -5.10 -0.13 7.69
CA LEU A 313 -5.12 -1.56 7.95
C LEU A 313 -4.53 -2.36 6.78
N LEU A 314 -4.86 -2.01 5.53
CA LEU A 314 -4.33 -2.69 4.35
C LEU A 314 -2.81 -2.54 4.22
N ILE A 315 -2.27 -1.34 4.50
CA ILE A 315 -0.82 -1.10 4.50
C ILE A 315 -0.14 -1.86 5.63
N TYR A 316 -0.67 -1.78 6.84
CA TYR A 316 -0.15 -2.52 8.00
C TYR A 316 -0.15 -4.03 7.73
N TRP A 317 -1.29 -4.61 7.36
CA TRP A 317 -1.42 -6.03 7.05
C TRP A 317 -0.56 -6.48 5.87
N GLY A 318 -0.50 -5.70 4.78
CA GLY A 318 0.35 -6.02 3.64
C GLY A 318 1.83 -6.07 4.01
N GLY A 319 2.30 -5.10 4.80
CA GLY A 319 3.68 -5.08 5.31
C GLY A 319 3.97 -6.25 6.26
N ARG A 320 3.06 -6.54 7.18
CA ARG A 320 3.15 -7.68 8.11
C ARG A 320 3.24 -9.01 7.36
N LEU A 321 2.35 -9.21 6.39
CA LEU A 321 2.31 -10.43 5.58
C LEU A 321 3.61 -10.65 4.81
N MET A 322 4.21 -9.58 4.29
CA MET A 322 5.51 -9.63 3.62
C MET A 322 6.64 -9.97 4.59
N ALA A 323 6.67 -9.35 5.77
CA ALA A 323 7.66 -9.67 6.80
C ALA A 323 7.61 -11.15 7.22
N ILE A 324 6.40 -11.71 7.42
CA ILE A 324 6.20 -13.13 7.74
C ILE A 324 6.77 -14.02 6.63
N ARG A 325 6.44 -13.75 5.36
CA ARG A 325 6.95 -14.54 4.24
C ARG A 325 8.47 -14.49 4.14
N LEU A 326 9.09 -13.34 4.40
CA LEU A 326 10.55 -13.20 4.41
C LEU A 326 11.19 -13.97 5.56
N CYS A 327 10.57 -14.00 6.75
CA CYS A 327 11.03 -14.81 7.88
C CYS A 327 10.96 -16.31 7.57
N MET A 328 9.85 -16.77 6.98
CA MET A 328 9.71 -18.17 6.54
C MET A 328 10.76 -18.55 5.49
N GLU A 329 11.10 -17.63 4.59
CA GLU A 329 12.15 -17.87 3.59
C GLU A 329 13.55 -17.93 4.23
N LEU A 330 13.84 -17.08 5.22
CA LEU A 330 15.08 -17.17 6.00
C LEU A 330 15.19 -18.49 6.78
N ASP A 331 14.10 -18.94 7.39
CA ASP A 331 13.99 -20.22 8.08
C ASP A 331 14.35 -21.38 7.13
N ARG A 332 13.74 -21.38 5.94
CA ARG A 332 14.03 -22.33 4.86
C ARG A 332 15.51 -22.34 4.46
N LEU A 333 16.12 -21.17 4.28
CA LEU A 333 17.54 -21.03 3.94
C LEU A 333 18.48 -21.52 5.04
N SER A 334 18.09 -21.34 6.31
CA SER A 334 18.87 -21.84 7.46
C SER A 334 18.96 -23.37 7.42
N HIS A 335 17.83 -24.05 7.17
CA HIS A 335 17.78 -25.51 7.06
C HIS A 335 18.59 -26.04 5.86
N GLN A 336 18.52 -25.37 4.70
CA GLN A 336 19.30 -25.76 3.54
C GLN A 336 20.82 -25.65 3.75
N THR A 337 21.25 -24.71 4.58
CA THR A 337 22.67 -24.52 4.91
C THR A 337 23.17 -25.64 5.81
N ILE A 338 22.36 -26.06 6.78
CA ILE A 338 22.66 -27.18 7.69
C ILE A 338 22.68 -28.53 6.94
N SER A 339 21.73 -28.74 6.02
CA SER A 339 21.59 -30.03 5.33
C SER A 339 22.60 -30.28 4.20
N ASN A 340 23.39 -29.28 3.78
CA ASN A 340 24.33 -29.43 2.66
C ASN A 340 25.81 -29.34 3.10
N PRO A 341 26.41 -30.43 3.60
CA PRO A 341 27.80 -30.46 4.08
C PRO A 341 28.82 -30.26 2.95
N ALA A 342 28.46 -30.48 1.68
CA ALA A 342 29.36 -30.28 0.55
C ALA A 342 29.71 -28.79 0.33
N THR A 343 28.88 -27.86 0.83
CA THR A 343 29.17 -26.42 0.83
C THR A 343 29.92 -25.93 2.07
N ALA A 344 30.07 -26.77 3.10
CA ALA A 344 30.96 -26.54 4.23
C ALA A 344 32.42 -26.97 3.94
N ALA A 345 32.70 -27.48 2.73
CA ALA A 345 33.98 -28.07 2.33
C ALA A 345 35.07 -27.05 1.96
N ARG A 346 35.18 -25.94 2.70
CA ARG A 346 36.49 -25.32 2.93
C ARG A 346 36.81 -25.50 4.41
N PRO A 347 37.64 -26.50 4.77
CA PRO A 347 38.13 -26.61 6.12
C PRO A 347 38.96 -25.35 6.41
N VAL A 348 38.35 -24.39 7.10
CA VAL A 348 39.11 -23.43 7.89
C VAL A 348 39.88 -24.31 8.86
N SER A 349 41.20 -24.37 8.69
CA SER A 349 42.12 -25.19 9.45
C SER A 349 41.71 -25.25 10.92
N ALA A 350 41.34 -26.44 11.35
CA ALA A 350 41.02 -26.78 12.72
C ALA A 350 42.24 -26.50 13.61
N HIS A 351 42.27 -25.34 14.26
CA HIS A 351 43.11 -25.05 15.43
C HIS A 351 42.59 -23.83 16.22
N VAL A 352 41.28 -23.79 16.47
CA VAL A 352 40.74 -22.97 17.56
C VAL A 352 39.72 -23.80 18.34
N GLU A 353 40.23 -24.76 19.13
CA GLU A 353 39.48 -25.31 20.26
C GLU A 353 39.30 -24.16 21.28
N GLY A 354 38.11 -23.54 21.31
CA GLY A 354 37.81 -22.51 22.30
C GLY A 354 36.66 -21.56 22.01
N VAL A 355 36.12 -21.49 20.78
CA VAL A 355 34.99 -20.58 20.50
C VAL A 355 33.67 -21.29 20.75
N ALA A 356 33.27 -21.33 22.02
CA ALA A 356 31.89 -21.55 22.42
C ALA A 356 31.03 -20.39 21.88
N GLY A 357 30.41 -20.57 20.72
CA GLY A 357 29.59 -19.51 20.13
C GLY A 357 29.14 -19.72 18.70
N ALA A 358 28.86 -20.96 18.27
CA ALA A 358 28.05 -21.12 17.07
C ALA A 358 26.73 -20.36 17.31
N PRO A 359 26.37 -19.36 16.49
CA PRO A 359 25.16 -18.60 16.71
C PRO A 359 24.00 -19.58 16.71
N ALA A 360 23.30 -19.68 17.85
CA ALA A 360 22.15 -20.55 17.98
C ALA A 360 21.20 -20.23 16.82
N VAL A 361 20.90 -21.24 16.00
CA VAL A 361 19.94 -21.11 14.91
C VAL A 361 18.65 -20.57 15.52
N ARG A 362 18.28 -19.36 15.14
CA ARG A 362 17.13 -18.66 15.70
C ARG A 362 15.89 -19.42 15.23
N ALA A 363 15.19 -20.06 16.17
CA ALA A 363 13.99 -20.81 15.86
C ALA A 363 12.80 -19.85 15.75
N TRP A 364 12.38 -19.53 14.53
CA TRP A 364 11.11 -18.84 14.32
C TRP A 364 9.93 -19.76 14.65
N ASP A 365 8.89 -19.23 15.27
CA ASP A 365 7.64 -19.97 15.51
C ASP A 365 6.89 -20.15 14.18
N HIS A 366 7.27 -21.19 13.44
CA HIS A 366 6.71 -21.48 12.11
C HIS A 366 5.19 -21.66 12.15
N LYS A 367 4.66 -22.28 13.21
CA LYS A 367 3.22 -22.47 13.36
C LYS A 367 2.53 -21.14 13.60
N GLY A 368 3.02 -20.34 14.54
CA GLY A 368 2.49 -18.99 14.81
C GLY A 368 2.52 -18.10 13.58
N MET A 369 3.58 -18.15 12.77
CA MET A 369 3.68 -17.43 11.50
C MET A 369 2.64 -17.87 10.47
N LEU A 370 2.39 -19.17 10.34
CA LEU A 370 1.37 -19.70 9.43
C LEU A 370 -0.06 -19.31 9.86
N ASP A 371 -0.35 -19.38 11.16
CA ASP A 371 -1.63 -18.98 11.73
C ASP A 371 -1.88 -17.48 11.51
N GLU A 372 -0.86 -16.66 11.73
CA GLU A 372 -0.91 -15.21 11.51
C GLU A 372 -1.03 -14.85 10.02
N GLN A 373 -0.27 -15.53 9.14
CA GLN A 373 -0.39 -15.38 7.68
C GLN A 373 -1.82 -15.66 7.22
N GLU A 374 -2.44 -16.72 7.73
CA GLU A 374 -3.82 -17.07 7.39
C GLU A 374 -4.84 -16.06 7.92
N ARG A 375 -4.66 -15.56 9.15
CA ARG A 375 -5.48 -14.51 9.74
C ARG A 375 -5.42 -13.22 8.92
N ILE A 376 -4.21 -12.71 8.65
CA ILE A 376 -4.00 -11.48 7.88
C ILE A 376 -4.53 -11.63 6.46
N THR A 377 -4.28 -12.78 5.82
CA THR A 377 -4.81 -13.05 4.48
C THR A 377 -6.33 -12.91 4.47
N MET A 378 -7.03 -13.52 5.44
CA MET A 378 -8.48 -13.40 5.53
C MET A 378 -8.92 -11.95 5.78
N SER A 379 -8.24 -11.21 6.67
CA SER A 379 -8.54 -9.80 6.94
C SER A 379 -8.45 -8.92 5.68
N ILE A 380 -7.42 -9.11 4.85
CA ILE A 380 -7.26 -8.39 3.58
C ILE A 380 -8.40 -8.75 2.62
N LEU A 381 -8.73 -10.05 2.49
CA LEU A 381 -9.83 -10.51 1.63
C LEU A 381 -11.19 -9.91 2.04
N MET A 382 -11.44 -9.80 3.36
CA MET A 382 -12.67 -9.20 3.90
C MET A 382 -12.81 -7.70 3.61
N CYS A 383 -11.73 -6.99 3.26
CA CYS A 383 -11.77 -5.56 2.93
C CYS A 383 -12.31 -5.28 1.52
N TRP A 384 -12.53 -6.28 0.67
CA TRP A 384 -12.71 -6.05 -0.77
C TRP A 384 -13.98 -5.26 -1.14
N GLU A 385 -15.13 -5.58 -0.52
CA GLU A 385 -16.45 -5.13 -0.99
C GLU A 385 -16.64 -3.60 -1.00
N ASP A 386 -15.96 -2.88 -0.10
CA ASP A 386 -16.04 -1.41 -0.01
C ASP A 386 -15.02 -0.70 -0.97
N GLY A 387 -14.59 -1.35 -2.06
CA GLY A 387 -14.01 -0.68 -3.23
C GLY A 387 -12.66 0.03 -3.05
N LEU A 388 -11.75 -0.47 -2.20
CA LEU A 388 -10.38 0.06 -2.12
C LEU A 388 -9.41 -1.00 -2.66
N GLY A 389 -9.19 -0.92 -3.97
CA GLY A 389 -8.30 -1.80 -4.72
C GLY A 389 -6.85 -1.40 -4.56
N GLN A 390 -6.24 -1.70 -3.40
CA GLN A 390 -4.79 -1.68 -3.33
C GLN A 390 -4.24 -2.97 -3.96
N ALA A 391 -3.47 -2.83 -5.04
CA ALA A 391 -2.84 -3.95 -5.74
C ALA A 391 -1.82 -4.68 -4.84
N ASN A 392 -1.01 -3.94 -4.07
CA ASN A 392 0.11 -4.52 -3.31
C ASN A 392 -0.35 -5.57 -2.26
N PRO A 393 -1.36 -5.31 -1.39
CA PRO A 393 -1.84 -6.33 -0.45
C PRO A 393 -2.39 -7.58 -1.12
N LEU A 394 -3.04 -7.45 -2.29
CA LEU A 394 -3.53 -8.61 -3.06
C LEU A 394 -2.39 -9.45 -3.64
N CYS A 395 -1.30 -8.82 -4.08
CA CYS A 395 -0.07 -9.53 -4.47
C CYS A 395 0.54 -10.32 -3.30
N MET A 396 0.47 -9.77 -2.07
CA MET A 396 0.88 -10.49 -0.86
C MET A 396 -0.01 -11.66 -0.51
N VAL A 397 -1.33 -11.48 -0.61
CA VAL A 397 -2.29 -12.58 -0.44
C VAL A 397 -2.03 -13.68 -1.48
N TRP A 398 -1.80 -13.33 -2.74
CA TRP A 398 -1.50 -14.29 -3.80
C TRP A 398 -0.27 -15.14 -3.46
N GLY A 399 0.83 -14.50 -3.07
CA GLY A 399 2.04 -15.20 -2.64
C GLY A 399 1.85 -16.05 -1.39
N ALA A 400 1.00 -15.63 -0.45
CA ALA A 400 0.65 -16.42 0.75
C ALA A 400 -0.18 -17.68 0.46
N LEU A 401 -0.77 -17.76 -0.74
CA LEU A 401 -1.60 -18.88 -1.20
C LEU A 401 -0.86 -19.80 -2.19
N ILE A 402 0.34 -19.46 -2.65
CA ILE A 402 1.01 -20.15 -3.76
C ILE A 402 1.28 -21.64 -3.47
N ASP A 403 1.73 -21.95 -2.25
CA ASP A 403 2.07 -23.30 -1.81
C ASP A 403 0.92 -24.00 -1.06
N LYS A 404 -0.25 -23.35 -0.96
CA LYS A 404 -1.40 -23.94 -0.28
C LYS A 404 -2.23 -24.77 -1.26
N SER A 405 -2.64 -25.97 -0.83
CA SER A 405 -3.65 -26.75 -1.55
C SER A 405 -5.08 -26.29 -1.20
N THR A 406 -5.28 -25.88 0.05
CA THR A 406 -6.55 -25.39 0.58
C THR A 406 -6.36 -24.14 1.44
N PHE A 407 -7.39 -23.31 1.51
CA PHE A 407 -7.48 -22.13 2.38
C PHE A 407 -8.89 -22.06 2.97
N ARG A 408 -9.01 -22.14 4.30
CA ARG A 408 -10.31 -22.15 5.01
C ARG A 408 -11.33 -23.14 4.43
N GLY A 409 -10.88 -24.35 4.09
CA GLY A 409 -11.70 -25.42 3.53
C GLY A 409 -12.06 -25.29 2.04
N LYS A 410 -11.54 -24.26 1.35
CA LYS A 410 -11.71 -24.08 -0.10
C LYS A 410 -10.42 -24.45 -0.84
N PRO A 411 -10.48 -24.97 -2.07
CA PRO A 411 -9.29 -25.12 -2.91
C PRO A 411 -8.59 -23.76 -3.10
N ALA A 412 -7.29 -23.69 -2.78
CA ALA A 412 -6.55 -22.43 -2.84
C ALA A 412 -6.52 -21.83 -4.26
N ALA A 413 -6.55 -22.68 -5.30
CA ALA A 413 -6.64 -22.25 -6.69
C ALA A 413 -7.91 -21.42 -7.00
N ILE A 414 -9.04 -21.72 -6.33
CA ILE A 414 -10.28 -20.95 -6.48
C ILE A 414 -10.10 -19.57 -5.83
N VAL A 415 -9.54 -19.53 -4.62
CA VAL A 415 -9.28 -18.28 -3.90
C VAL A 415 -8.28 -17.42 -4.69
N ARG A 416 -7.22 -18.02 -5.24
CA ARG A 416 -6.25 -17.33 -6.09
C ARG A 416 -6.90 -16.75 -7.34
N THR A 417 -7.70 -17.51 -8.08
CA THR A 417 -8.45 -17.00 -9.25
C THR A 417 -9.32 -15.80 -8.87
N TRP A 418 -9.97 -15.84 -7.70
CA TRP A 418 -10.72 -14.70 -7.18
C TRP A 418 -9.82 -13.48 -6.90
N VAL A 419 -8.70 -13.69 -6.20
CA VAL A 419 -7.70 -12.63 -5.90
C VAL A 419 -7.21 -11.98 -7.20
N TRP A 420 -6.95 -12.80 -8.22
CA TRP A 420 -6.56 -12.34 -9.55
C TRP A 420 -7.61 -11.43 -10.19
N THR A 421 -8.87 -11.83 -10.19
CA THR A 421 -9.96 -10.99 -10.73
C THR A 421 -10.00 -9.64 -10.03
N ARG A 422 -9.91 -9.64 -8.69
CA ARG A 422 -9.92 -8.41 -7.90
C ARG A 422 -8.67 -7.56 -8.13
N TYR A 423 -7.52 -8.18 -8.33
CA TYR A 423 -6.29 -7.51 -8.74
C TYR A 423 -6.45 -6.84 -10.11
N GLN A 424 -7.02 -7.52 -11.10
CA GLN A 424 -7.30 -6.93 -12.43
C GLN A 424 -8.25 -5.74 -12.36
N GLU A 425 -9.30 -5.82 -11.55
CA GLU A 425 -10.21 -4.71 -11.32
C GLU A 425 -9.49 -3.50 -10.69
N SER A 426 -8.54 -3.74 -9.76
CA SER A 426 -7.73 -2.66 -9.18
C SER A 426 -6.81 -2.00 -10.21
N LEU A 427 -6.41 -2.74 -11.25
CA LEU A 427 -5.60 -2.24 -12.36
C LEU A 427 -6.44 -1.70 -13.53
N ALA A 428 -7.78 -1.68 -13.42
CA ALA A 428 -8.62 -1.18 -14.50
C ALA A 428 -8.26 0.27 -14.87
N GLY A 429 -7.98 0.48 -16.17
CA GLY A 429 -7.56 1.77 -16.73
C GLY A 429 -6.05 1.98 -16.85
N TRP A 430 -5.23 1.07 -16.32
CA TRP A 430 -3.78 1.07 -16.57
C TRP A 430 -3.45 0.40 -17.92
N PRO A 431 -2.47 0.90 -18.68
CA PRO A 431 -2.09 0.37 -20.00
C PRO A 431 -1.20 -0.88 -19.86
N VAL A 432 -1.36 -1.64 -18.78
CA VAL A 432 -0.52 -2.80 -18.46
C VAL A 432 -1.35 -4.06 -18.63
N LYS A 433 -0.92 -4.93 -19.55
CA LYS A 433 -1.45 -6.29 -19.65
C LYS A 433 -0.74 -7.17 -18.64
N TYR A 434 -1.32 -7.25 -17.45
CA TYR A 434 -0.77 -8.06 -16.38
C TYR A 434 -1.28 -9.50 -16.52
N THR A 435 -0.45 -10.52 -16.23
CA THR A 435 -0.84 -11.95 -16.29
C THR A 435 -0.72 -12.62 -14.92
N MET A 436 -1.39 -13.76 -14.71
CA MET A 436 -1.23 -14.53 -13.45
C MET A 436 0.23 -14.93 -13.21
N ARG A 437 0.98 -15.25 -14.27
CA ARG A 437 2.41 -15.53 -14.19
C ARG A 437 3.20 -14.31 -13.68
N MET A 438 2.88 -13.11 -14.15
CA MET A 438 3.51 -11.89 -13.63
C MET A 438 3.19 -11.70 -12.14
N MET A 439 2.01 -12.13 -11.68
CA MET A 439 1.65 -12.08 -10.26
C MET A 439 2.45 -13.08 -9.43
N ASP A 440 2.68 -14.29 -9.95
CA ASP A 440 3.59 -15.26 -9.34
C ASP A 440 4.98 -14.65 -9.20
N GLU A 441 5.51 -14.13 -10.30
CA GLU A 441 6.84 -13.52 -10.36
C GLU A 441 6.97 -12.31 -9.41
N GLU A 442 5.97 -11.42 -9.36
CA GLU A 442 5.99 -10.25 -8.46
C GLU A 442 5.90 -10.67 -6.99
N SER A 443 4.98 -11.59 -6.67
CA SER A 443 4.83 -12.10 -5.30
C SER A 443 6.10 -12.80 -4.81
N GLU A 444 6.84 -13.42 -5.73
CA GLU A 444 8.11 -14.07 -5.48
C GLU A 444 9.24 -13.05 -5.32
N ALA A 445 9.30 -12.03 -6.17
CA ALA A 445 10.25 -10.93 -6.05
C ALA A 445 10.11 -10.20 -4.70
N LEU A 446 8.88 -10.03 -4.22
CA LEU A 446 8.54 -9.47 -2.91
C LEU A 446 8.94 -10.38 -1.73
N ALA A 447 9.13 -11.69 -1.96
CA ALA A 447 9.68 -12.65 -0.99
C ALA A 447 11.19 -12.86 -1.16
N GLY A 448 11.90 -11.89 -1.74
CA GLY A 448 13.34 -11.97 -1.98
C GLY A 448 13.74 -12.81 -3.20
N GLY A 449 12.78 -13.20 -4.06
CA GLY A 449 13.06 -13.87 -5.32
C GLY A 449 13.79 -12.97 -6.33
N PRO A 450 14.13 -13.48 -7.53
CA PRO A 450 14.84 -12.71 -8.56
C PRO A 450 14.13 -11.40 -8.92
N LEU A 451 14.91 -10.35 -9.22
CA LEU A 451 14.36 -9.12 -9.79
C LEU A 451 13.88 -9.39 -11.21
N LEU A 452 12.69 -8.90 -11.53
CA LEU A 452 12.11 -9.04 -12.85
C LEU A 452 12.49 -7.84 -13.69
N TRP A 453 12.84 -8.09 -14.96
CA TRP A 453 13.20 -7.04 -15.91
C TRP A 453 12.03 -6.06 -16.13
N TRP A 454 10.79 -6.55 -16.23
CA TRP A 454 9.63 -5.68 -16.44
C TRP A 454 9.28 -4.83 -15.22
N LEU A 455 9.64 -5.27 -14.01
CA LEU A 455 9.58 -4.44 -12.81
C LEU A 455 10.64 -3.33 -12.84
N ARG A 456 11.81 -3.59 -13.43
CA ARG A 456 12.85 -2.57 -13.64
C ARG A 456 12.40 -1.55 -14.68
N ASP A 457 11.80 -2.00 -15.77
CA ASP A 457 11.34 -1.13 -16.86
C ASP A 457 10.13 -0.26 -16.47
N MET A 458 9.38 -0.66 -15.43
CA MET A 458 8.36 0.20 -14.82
C MET A 458 8.96 1.42 -14.09
N VAL A 459 10.24 1.37 -13.72
CA VAL A 459 10.97 2.53 -13.23
C VAL A 459 11.71 3.12 -14.41
N VAL A 460 11.35 4.36 -14.75
CA VAL A 460 11.96 5.02 -15.90
C VAL A 460 13.49 4.98 -15.80
N PRO A 461 14.23 4.66 -16.90
CA PRO A 461 15.68 4.56 -16.83
C PRO A 461 16.28 5.84 -16.28
N ASP A 462 17.06 5.74 -15.19
CA ASP A 462 17.85 6.87 -14.71
C ASP A 462 18.85 7.21 -15.85
N GLY A 463 18.62 8.30 -16.57
CA GLY A 463 19.57 8.82 -17.56
C GLY A 463 19.29 8.51 -19.03
N VAL A 464 18.04 8.53 -19.49
CA VAL A 464 17.82 8.92 -20.89
C VAL A 464 18.24 10.38 -20.99
N GLU A 465 19.44 10.64 -21.52
CA GLU A 465 19.78 11.95 -22.05
C GLU A 465 18.66 12.31 -23.03
N VAL A 466 17.82 13.26 -22.61
CA VAL A 466 16.88 13.89 -23.52
C VAL A 466 17.75 14.66 -24.49
N ASP A 467 18.03 14.05 -25.64
CA ASP A 467 18.63 14.71 -26.77
C ASP A 467 17.67 15.85 -27.14
N ASN A 468 17.99 17.05 -26.66
CA ASN A 468 17.20 18.25 -26.88
C ASN A 468 17.46 18.71 -28.31
N GLY A 469 16.87 17.99 -29.27
CA GLY A 469 16.74 18.42 -30.65
C GLY A 469 15.83 19.63 -30.78
#